data_AF-A0A8X8K965-F1
#
_entry.id   AF-A0A8X8K965-F1
#
_cell.length_a   1.000
_cell.length_b   1.000
_cell.length_c   1.000
_cell.angle_alpha   90.00
_cell.angle_beta   90.00
_cell.angle_gamma   90.00
#
_symmetry.space_group_name_H-M   'P 1'
#
loop_
_entity.id
_entity.type
_entity.pdbx_description
1 polymer ?
#
loop_
_entity_poly.entity_id
_entity_poly.type
_entity_poly.pdbx_seq_one_letter_code
_entity_poly.pdbx_strand_id
1 'polypeptide(L)'
;MGHLIFFCGNTGKDGRNLVALGHRIPCVGLFGTCGASTWRSAFIARYQSEDIRYFNPQVADWRPEYADIEAQHLARDEIILFPVTGETYGFGSLAETGFSILQALQADPIRNIILMVDEVLNHELESDALAFQESLRARRLVNAHIRQLNRANVFIVQDLAEMLRLSVELYRFSTDVIEGQQKHRNWKRSNNVG
;
A
#
# COMPACT_ATOMS: atom_id res chain seq x y z
N MET A 1 21.73 13.26 1.39
CA MET A 1 21.06 14.34 2.14
C MET A 1 19.60 13.94 2.30
N GLY A 2 19.17 13.71 3.54
CA GLY A 2 17.90 13.06 3.85
C GLY A 2 16.69 13.97 3.68
N HIS A 3 15.61 13.37 3.20
CA HIS A 3 14.26 13.84 3.47
C HIS A 3 13.49 12.71 4.13
N LEU A 4 13.37 12.81 5.44
CA LEU A 4 12.31 12.17 6.22
C LEU A 4 10.99 12.75 5.67
N ILE A 5 10.25 12.00 4.87
CA ILE A 5 8.87 12.37 4.51
C ILE A 5 7.93 11.46 5.31
N PHE A 6 7.76 11.80 6.59
CA PHE A 6 6.55 11.45 7.32
C PHE A 6 5.49 12.49 6.97
N PHE A 7 4.73 12.27 5.90
CA PHE A 7 3.51 13.03 5.65
C PHE A 7 2.31 12.10 5.50
N CYS A 8 1.89 11.52 6.62
CA CYS A 8 0.46 11.46 6.93
C CYS A 8 0.08 12.65 7.83
N GLY A 9 0.57 13.84 7.47
CA GLY A 9 0.49 15.08 8.25
C GLY A 9 -0.20 16.18 7.48
N ASN A 10 -1.51 16.06 7.34
CA ASN A 10 -2.48 17.14 7.24
C ASN A 10 -2.02 18.58 6.89
N THR A 11 -1.65 18.84 5.63
CA THR A 11 -1.76 20.20 5.07
C THR A 11 -2.35 20.11 3.68
N GLY A 12 -3.69 20.16 3.61
CA GLY A 12 -4.32 20.73 2.43
C GLY A 12 -3.74 22.12 2.21
N LYS A 13 -3.72 22.59 0.96
CA LYS A 13 -3.21 23.91 0.54
C LYS A 13 -3.84 25.11 1.29
N ASP A 14 -4.79 24.83 2.17
CA ASP A 14 -5.66 25.73 2.91
C ASP A 14 -5.33 25.81 4.42
N GLY A 15 -4.35 25.06 4.93
CA GLY A 15 -4.00 25.06 6.37
C GLY A 15 -5.11 24.54 7.30
N ARG A 16 -6.18 23.96 6.77
CA ARG A 16 -7.29 23.41 7.56
C ARG A 16 -6.95 22.01 8.06
N ASN A 17 -7.01 21.84 9.38
CA ASN A 17 -6.76 20.58 10.07
C ASN A 17 -7.94 19.62 9.84
N LEU A 18 -7.93 18.88 8.73
CA LEU A 18 -8.94 17.89 8.31
C LEU A 18 -9.24 16.78 9.35
N VAL A 19 -8.38 16.58 10.37
CA VAL A 19 -8.65 15.64 11.48
C VAL A 19 -9.91 16.06 12.26
N ALA A 20 -10.17 17.36 12.36
CA ALA A 20 -11.33 17.91 13.07
C ALA A 20 -12.68 17.61 12.38
N LEU A 21 -12.68 17.13 11.13
CA LEU A 21 -13.90 16.84 10.36
C LEU A 21 -14.26 15.35 10.30
N GLY A 22 -13.50 14.45 10.94
CA GLY A 22 -13.73 13.00 10.83
C GLY A 22 -13.61 12.48 9.40
N HIS A 23 -12.90 13.21 8.53
CA HIS A 23 -12.65 12.88 7.13
C HIS A 23 -11.36 12.09 7.03
N ARG A 24 -11.41 10.88 6.47
CA ARG A 24 -10.20 10.19 6.03
C ARG A 24 -10.04 10.47 4.55
N ILE A 25 -9.06 11.27 4.16
CA ILE A 25 -8.59 11.30 2.78
C ILE A 25 -7.85 9.98 2.56
N PRO A 26 -8.08 9.25 1.46
CA PRO A 26 -7.41 7.99 1.21
C PRO A 26 -5.89 8.12 1.30
N CYS A 27 -5.22 7.07 1.75
CA CYS A 27 -3.76 6.95 1.75
C CYS A 27 -3.34 5.65 1.06
N VAL A 28 -2.26 5.71 0.27
CA VAL A 28 -1.64 4.55 -0.36
C VAL A 28 -0.40 4.11 0.41
N GLY A 29 -0.44 2.95 1.05
CA GLY A 29 0.71 2.37 1.76
C GLY A 29 1.64 1.60 0.83
N LEU A 30 2.92 1.98 0.77
CA LEU A 30 3.93 1.39 -0.13
C LEU A 30 4.75 0.29 0.56
N PHE A 31 4.08 -0.79 0.97
CA PHE A 31 4.69 -1.94 1.63
C PHE A 31 5.34 -2.89 0.62
N GLY A 32 5.76 -4.09 1.02
CA GLY A 32 6.50 -5.00 0.13
C GLY A 32 7.97 -4.60 -0.07
N THR A 33 8.65 -5.21 -1.05
CA THR A 33 10.09 -5.53 -1.06
C THR A 33 10.98 -4.50 -0.34
N CYS A 34 11.84 -4.98 0.56
CA CYS A 34 12.70 -4.16 1.43
C CYS A 34 14.19 -4.36 1.13
N GLY A 35 15.07 -3.64 1.85
CA GLY A 35 16.51 -3.53 1.54
C GLY A 35 16.79 -2.37 0.57
N ALA A 36 17.62 -2.59 -0.44
CA ALA A 36 18.01 -1.58 -1.44
C ALA A 36 17.02 -1.46 -2.63
N SER A 37 15.81 -2.03 -2.49
CA SER A 37 14.79 -2.02 -3.55
C SER A 37 14.42 -0.60 -3.98
N THR A 38 14.21 -0.40 -5.28
CA THR A 38 14.03 0.94 -5.88
C THR A 38 12.65 1.19 -6.48
N TRP A 39 11.76 0.19 -6.46
CA TRP A 39 10.45 0.22 -7.15
C TRP A 39 9.60 1.44 -6.76
N ARG A 40 9.72 1.90 -5.52
CA ARG A 40 8.95 3.02 -4.96
C ARG A 40 9.20 4.34 -5.69
N SER A 41 10.36 4.51 -6.32
CA SER A 41 10.76 5.79 -6.94
C SER A 41 9.76 6.26 -8.00
N ALA A 42 9.34 5.36 -8.89
CA ALA A 42 8.37 5.68 -9.94
C ALA A 42 6.98 5.99 -9.38
N PHE A 43 6.58 5.27 -8.33
CA PHE A 43 5.29 5.44 -7.65
C PHE A 43 5.24 6.78 -6.92
N ILE A 44 6.27 7.09 -6.14
CA ILE A 44 6.41 8.36 -5.41
C ILE A 44 6.37 9.53 -6.39
N ALA A 45 7.12 9.47 -7.49
CA ALA A 45 7.11 10.52 -8.50
C ALA A 45 5.71 10.73 -9.10
N ARG A 46 5.01 9.64 -9.42
CA ARG A 46 3.62 9.70 -9.92
C ARG A 46 2.68 10.30 -8.89
N TYR A 47 2.72 9.84 -7.64
CA TYR A 47 1.84 10.33 -6.59
C TYR A 47 2.06 11.79 -6.24
N GLN A 48 3.32 12.24 -6.19
CA GLN A 48 3.65 13.66 -6.00
C GLN A 48 3.11 14.51 -7.15
N SER A 49 3.20 14.03 -8.40
CA SER A 49 2.67 14.77 -9.56
C SER A 49 1.14 14.91 -9.57
N GLU A 50 0.43 14.03 -8.87
CA GLU A 50 -1.04 13.96 -8.83
C GLU A 50 -1.65 14.38 -7.49
N ASP A 51 -0.83 14.83 -6.52
CA ASP A 51 -1.29 15.15 -5.16
C ASP A 51 -1.97 13.95 -4.46
N ILE A 52 -1.46 12.73 -4.74
CA ILE A 52 -1.90 11.48 -4.11
C ILE A 52 -1.15 11.29 -2.80
N ARG A 53 -1.89 11.04 -1.71
CA ARG A 53 -1.29 10.75 -0.40
C ARG A 53 -0.77 9.33 -0.35
N TYR A 54 0.46 9.17 0.15
CA TYR A 54 1.08 7.87 0.32
C TYR A 54 1.93 7.80 1.60
N PHE A 55 2.14 6.58 2.07
CA PHE A 55 3.08 6.24 3.13
C PHE A 55 4.23 5.40 2.56
N ASN A 56 5.47 5.82 2.81
CA ASN A 56 6.66 5.06 2.43
C ASN A 56 7.36 4.53 3.70
N PRO A 57 7.34 3.20 3.96
CA PRO A 57 8.05 2.61 5.10
C PRO A 57 9.57 2.59 4.92
N GLN A 58 10.09 2.75 3.70
CA GLN A 58 11.53 2.68 3.44
C GLN A 58 12.22 3.99 3.80
N VAL A 59 13.00 3.96 4.89
CA VAL A 59 13.83 5.07 5.39
C VAL A 59 15.29 4.66 5.47
N ALA A 60 16.22 5.61 5.33
CA ALA A 60 17.66 5.33 5.34
C ALA A 60 18.15 4.81 6.70
N ASP A 61 17.66 5.41 7.79
CA ASP A 61 18.05 5.07 9.16
C ASP A 61 16.83 4.48 9.91
N TRP A 62 16.42 3.27 9.52
CA TRP A 62 15.31 2.59 10.18
C TRP A 62 15.62 2.33 11.66
N ARG A 63 14.61 2.51 12.53
CA ARG A 63 14.73 2.27 13.97
C ARG A 63 13.51 1.49 14.49
N PRO A 64 13.65 0.70 15.57
CA PRO A 64 12.55 -0.09 16.13
C PRO A 64 11.28 0.71 16.43
N GLU A 65 11.40 2.01 16.75
CA GLU A 65 10.26 2.88 17.04
C GLU A 65 9.38 3.15 15.81
N TYR A 66 9.89 2.94 14.59
CA TYR A 66 9.10 3.08 13.36
C TYR A 66 8.16 1.89 13.11
N ALA A 67 8.39 0.76 13.77
CA ALA A 67 7.54 -0.42 13.64
C ALA A 67 6.08 -0.13 14.01
N ASP A 68 5.84 0.67 15.06
CA ASP A 68 4.48 1.04 15.48
C ASP A 68 3.78 1.94 14.44
N ILE A 69 4.54 2.78 13.75
CA ILE A 69 4.00 3.67 12.71
C ILE A 69 3.67 2.86 11.45
N GLU A 70 4.57 1.97 11.04
CA GLU A 70 4.35 1.04 9.92
C GLU A 70 3.12 0.16 10.18
N ALA A 71 2.99 -0.39 11.39
CA ALA A 71 1.84 -1.19 11.78
C ALA A 71 0.52 -0.38 11.73
N GLN A 72 0.56 0.90 12.14
CA GLN A 72 -0.61 1.77 12.04
C GLN A 72 -1.01 2.03 10.59
N HIS A 73 -0.05 2.31 9.70
CA HIS A 73 -0.31 2.50 8.28
C HIS A 73 -0.81 1.22 7.61
N LEU A 74 -0.19 0.08 7.90
CA LEU A 74 -0.62 -1.22 7.39
C LEU A 74 -2.05 -1.58 7.86
N ALA A 75 -2.45 -1.11 9.04
CA ALA A 75 -3.80 -1.31 9.57
C ALA A 75 -4.84 -0.30 9.07
N ARG A 76 -4.44 0.91 8.66
CA ARG A 76 -5.36 2.04 8.45
C ARG A 76 -5.42 2.58 7.04
N ASP A 77 -4.37 2.44 6.25
CA ASP A 77 -4.35 2.99 4.89
C ASP A 77 -5.38 2.28 4.00
N GLU A 78 -6.13 3.05 3.22
CA GLU A 78 -7.25 2.59 2.41
C GLU A 78 -6.79 1.67 1.26
N ILE A 79 -5.59 1.90 0.75
CA ILE A 79 -4.99 1.12 -0.33
C ILE A 79 -3.60 0.65 0.13
N ILE A 80 -3.37 -0.65 0.10
CA ILE A 80 -2.07 -1.26 0.43
C ILE A 80 -1.45 -1.85 -0.83
N LEU A 81 -0.24 -1.43 -1.14
CA LEU A 81 0.59 -2.07 -2.16
C LEU A 81 1.56 -3.02 -1.49
N PHE A 82 1.65 -4.23 -2.04
CA PHE A 82 2.55 -5.25 -1.54
C PHE A 82 3.26 -6.00 -2.68
N PRO A 83 4.16 -5.33 -3.42
CA PRO A 83 5.02 -6.00 -4.38
C PRO A 83 6.11 -6.82 -3.68
N VAL A 84 6.38 -8.01 -4.22
CA VAL A 84 7.54 -8.85 -3.91
C VAL A 84 8.31 -9.02 -5.23
N THR A 85 9.11 -8.02 -5.56
CA THR A 85 9.97 -7.94 -6.75
C THR A 85 11.10 -8.98 -6.72
N GLY A 86 11.71 -9.25 -7.89
CA GLY A 86 12.90 -10.10 -8.02
C GLY A 86 14.21 -9.52 -7.47
N GLU A 87 14.21 -8.28 -6.96
CA GLU A 87 15.40 -7.56 -6.49
C GLU A 87 16.00 -8.13 -5.20
N THR A 88 15.22 -8.90 -4.42
CA THR A 88 15.68 -9.57 -3.19
C THR A 88 15.05 -10.95 -3.06
N TYR A 89 15.53 -11.78 -2.13
CA TYR A 89 14.87 -13.03 -1.78
C TYR A 89 13.45 -12.83 -1.22
N GLY A 90 13.13 -11.63 -0.71
CA GLY A 90 11.78 -11.24 -0.35
C GLY A 90 11.16 -11.98 0.84
N PHE A 91 11.94 -12.71 1.66
CA PHE A 91 11.40 -13.57 2.73
C PHE A 91 10.48 -12.82 3.71
N GLY A 92 10.89 -11.64 4.18
CA GLY A 92 10.05 -10.80 5.05
C GLY A 92 8.73 -10.42 4.38
N SER A 93 8.81 -9.91 3.16
CA SER A 93 7.62 -9.52 2.38
C SER A 93 6.71 -10.72 2.06
N LEU A 94 7.27 -11.89 1.73
CA LEU A 94 6.50 -13.12 1.50
C LEU A 94 5.78 -13.56 2.78
N ALA A 95 6.43 -13.46 3.94
CA ALA A 95 5.80 -13.77 5.22
C ALA A 95 4.67 -12.78 5.57
N GLU A 96 4.92 -11.49 5.38
CA GLU A 96 3.97 -10.41 5.66
C GLU A 96 2.77 -10.39 4.70
N THR A 97 2.90 -10.98 3.51
CA THR A 97 1.81 -11.07 2.53
C THR A 97 0.59 -11.77 3.13
N GLY A 98 0.81 -12.90 3.82
CA GLY A 98 -0.28 -13.65 4.49
C GLY A 98 -0.94 -12.85 5.61
N PHE A 99 -0.15 -12.12 6.40
CA PHE A 99 -0.65 -11.26 7.47
C PHE A 99 -1.49 -10.10 6.91
N SER A 100 -1.00 -9.43 5.86
CA SER A 100 -1.68 -8.30 5.21
C SER A 100 -3.03 -8.72 4.64
N ILE A 101 -3.09 -9.89 4.00
CA ILE A 101 -4.33 -10.48 3.50
C ILE A 101 -5.30 -10.76 4.65
N LEU A 102 -4.84 -11.40 5.73
CA LEU A 102 -5.69 -11.69 6.89
C LEU A 102 -6.24 -10.40 7.52
N GLN A 103 -5.42 -9.35 7.62
CA GLN A 103 -5.86 -8.05 8.08
C GLN A 103 -6.94 -7.45 7.18
N ALA A 104 -6.82 -7.52 5.85
CA ALA A 104 -7.91 -7.08 4.96
C ALA A 104 -9.20 -7.88 5.14
N LEU A 105 -9.10 -9.18 5.43
CA LEU A 105 -10.26 -10.01 5.71
C LEU A 105 -10.98 -9.61 7.01
N GLN A 106 -10.25 -9.07 7.99
CA GLN A 106 -10.77 -8.74 9.32
C GLN A 106 -11.19 -7.27 9.48
N ALA A 107 -10.50 -6.34 8.81
CA ALA A 107 -10.50 -4.94 9.24
C ALA A 107 -11.67 -4.09 8.73
N ASP A 108 -12.00 -4.14 7.43
CA ASP A 108 -13.02 -3.27 6.84
C ASP A 108 -13.26 -3.65 5.35
N PRO A 109 -14.51 -3.81 4.87
CA PRO A 109 -14.79 -4.09 3.45
C PRO A 109 -14.31 -3.00 2.47
N ILE A 110 -13.92 -1.82 2.95
CA ILE A 110 -13.52 -0.69 2.11
C ILE A 110 -12.02 -0.71 1.77
N ARG A 111 -11.20 -1.51 2.46
CA ARG A 111 -9.74 -1.52 2.23
C ARG A 111 -9.36 -2.39 1.04
N ASN A 112 -8.55 -1.85 0.15
CA ASN A 112 -8.07 -2.54 -1.04
C ASN A 112 -6.61 -2.95 -0.88
N ILE A 113 -6.28 -4.21 -1.15
CA ILE A 113 -4.90 -4.71 -1.19
C ILE A 113 -4.54 -5.05 -2.62
N ILE A 114 -3.41 -4.54 -3.12
CA ILE A 114 -2.84 -4.89 -4.41
C ILE A 114 -1.55 -5.67 -4.18
N LEU A 115 -1.55 -6.93 -4.59
CA LEU A 115 -0.44 -7.87 -4.44
C LEU A 115 0.24 -8.12 -5.78
N MET A 116 1.56 -8.14 -5.77
CA MET A 116 2.37 -8.63 -6.88
C MET A 116 3.45 -9.50 -6.28
N VAL A 117 3.61 -10.73 -6.74
CA VAL A 117 4.73 -11.59 -6.35
C VAL A 117 5.40 -12.05 -7.63
N ASP A 118 6.59 -11.49 -7.88
CA ASP A 118 7.40 -11.86 -9.02
C ASP A 118 7.81 -13.32 -8.90
N GLU A 119 7.65 -14.09 -9.98
CA GLU A 119 8.06 -15.49 -10.04
C GLU A 119 9.53 -15.64 -10.44
N VAL A 120 10.19 -14.52 -10.78
CA VAL A 120 11.59 -14.44 -11.18
C VAL A 120 12.40 -13.68 -10.14
N LEU A 121 13.66 -14.09 -9.97
CA LEU A 121 14.67 -13.40 -9.17
C LEU A 121 15.78 -12.91 -10.09
N ASN A 122 16.41 -11.80 -9.72
CA ASN A 122 17.57 -11.30 -10.44
C ASN A 122 18.74 -12.30 -10.40
N HIS A 123 19.47 -12.44 -11.50
CA HIS A 123 20.60 -13.38 -11.62
C HIS A 123 21.71 -13.15 -10.57
N GLU A 124 21.85 -11.93 -10.05
CA GLU A 124 22.82 -11.58 -9.00
C GLU A 124 22.59 -12.39 -7.70
N LEU A 125 21.35 -12.82 -7.46
CA LEU A 125 20.96 -13.62 -6.30
C LEU A 125 21.24 -15.12 -6.48
N GLU A 126 21.67 -15.59 -7.66
CA GLU A 126 22.02 -17.01 -7.87
C GLU A 126 23.28 -17.43 -7.09
N SER A 127 24.06 -16.47 -6.58
CA SER A 127 25.25 -16.71 -5.78
C SER A 127 24.99 -17.48 -4.49
N ASP A 128 23.79 -17.36 -3.90
CA ASP A 128 23.32 -18.23 -2.81
C ASP A 128 22.22 -19.15 -3.36
N ALA A 129 22.65 -20.29 -3.91
CA ALA A 129 21.76 -21.24 -4.55
C ALA A 129 20.65 -21.76 -3.62
N LEU A 130 20.92 -21.89 -2.31
CA LEU A 130 19.92 -22.37 -1.36
C LEU A 130 18.84 -21.31 -1.14
N ALA A 131 19.24 -20.08 -0.81
CA ALA A 131 18.29 -18.98 -0.60
C ALA A 131 17.49 -18.66 -1.88
N PHE A 132 18.14 -18.76 -3.05
CA PHE A 132 17.50 -18.57 -4.34
C PHE A 132 16.40 -19.60 -4.60
N GLN A 133 16.68 -20.90 -4.44
CA GLN A 133 15.70 -21.96 -4.65
C GLN A 133 14.56 -21.90 -3.62
N GLU A 134 14.86 -21.61 -2.36
CA GLU A 134 13.83 -21.44 -1.32
C GLU A 134 12.92 -20.23 -1.59
N SER A 135 13.48 -19.11 -2.05
CA SER A 135 12.69 -17.94 -2.44
C SER A 135 11.78 -18.24 -3.64
N LEU A 136 12.28 -18.90 -4.69
CA LEU A 136 11.46 -19.32 -5.84
C LEU A 136 10.33 -20.26 -5.42
N ARG A 137 10.63 -21.24 -4.55
CA ARG A 137 9.63 -22.15 -3.99
C ARG A 137 8.56 -21.37 -3.20
N ALA A 138 8.97 -20.47 -2.32
CA ALA A 138 8.07 -19.65 -1.51
C ALA A 138 7.16 -18.76 -2.38
N ARG A 139 7.72 -18.08 -3.40
CA ARG A 139 6.97 -17.27 -4.38
C ARG A 139 5.88 -18.08 -5.09
N ARG A 140 6.22 -19.27 -5.59
CA ARG A 140 5.27 -20.19 -6.24
C ARG A 140 4.15 -20.62 -5.30
N LEU A 141 4.47 -20.98 -4.06
CA LEU A 141 3.48 -21.37 -3.07
C LEU A 141 2.55 -20.21 -2.71
N VAL A 142 3.10 -19.02 -2.46
CA VAL A 142 2.35 -17.81 -2.15
C VAL A 142 1.41 -17.45 -3.31
N ASN A 143 1.88 -17.46 -4.56
CA ASN A 143 1.03 -17.24 -5.73
C ASN A 143 -0.08 -18.29 -5.86
N ALA A 144 0.21 -19.57 -5.62
CA ALA A 144 -0.79 -20.62 -5.64
C ALA A 144 -1.89 -20.40 -4.57
N HIS A 145 -1.51 -19.98 -3.36
CA HIS A 145 -2.46 -19.67 -2.29
C HIS A 145 -3.27 -18.41 -2.58
N ILE A 146 -2.64 -17.33 -3.04
CA ILE A 146 -3.34 -16.06 -3.29
C ILE A 146 -4.35 -16.21 -4.43
N ARG A 147 -4.03 -16.98 -5.49
CA ARG A 147 -4.98 -17.25 -6.58
C ARG A 147 -6.26 -17.96 -6.11
N GLN A 148 -6.24 -18.64 -4.97
CA GLN A 148 -7.42 -19.25 -4.36
C GLN A 148 -8.23 -18.26 -3.51
N LEU A 149 -7.68 -17.09 -3.20
CA LEU A 149 -8.38 -16.05 -2.45
C LEU A 149 -9.38 -15.33 -3.37
N ASN A 150 -10.63 -15.75 -3.32
CA ASN A 150 -11.72 -15.08 -4.03
C ASN A 150 -12.29 -13.93 -3.17
N ARG A 151 -11.62 -12.78 -3.15
CA ARG A 151 -12.01 -11.61 -2.35
C ARG A 151 -12.06 -10.36 -3.21
N ALA A 152 -13.17 -9.64 -3.13
CA ALA A 152 -13.45 -8.47 -3.97
C ALA A 152 -12.48 -7.29 -3.75
N ASN A 153 -11.80 -7.26 -2.61
CA ASN A 153 -10.91 -6.18 -2.20
C ASN A 153 -9.42 -6.60 -2.15
N VAL A 154 -9.09 -7.76 -2.72
CA VAL A 154 -7.71 -8.23 -2.92
C VAL A 154 -7.46 -8.40 -4.41
N PHE A 155 -6.54 -7.60 -4.94
CA PHE A 155 -6.17 -7.57 -6.35
C PHE A 155 -4.79 -8.20 -6.51
N ILE A 156 -4.66 -9.07 -7.52
CA ILE A 156 -3.39 -9.70 -7.87
C ILE A 156 -3.01 -9.15 -9.24
N VAL A 157 -1.85 -8.53 -9.34
CA VAL A 157 -1.35 -7.91 -10.56
C VAL A 157 -0.03 -8.55 -11.00
N GLN A 158 0.27 -8.47 -12.29
CA GLN A 158 1.41 -9.17 -12.89
C GLN A 158 2.71 -8.39 -12.75
N ASP A 159 2.64 -7.06 -12.78
CA ASP A 159 3.80 -6.19 -12.78
C ASP A 159 3.55 -4.87 -12.04
N LEU A 160 4.64 -4.11 -11.86
CA LEU A 160 4.62 -2.80 -11.19
C LEU A 160 3.82 -1.74 -11.98
N ALA A 161 3.73 -1.84 -13.31
CA ALA A 161 3.00 -0.88 -14.11
C ALA A 161 1.49 -1.04 -13.90
N GLU A 162 1.01 -2.27 -13.90
CA GLU A 162 -0.36 -2.61 -13.55
C GLU A 162 -0.69 -2.22 -12.10
N MET A 163 0.20 -2.51 -11.16
CA MET A 163 0.06 -2.09 -9.76
C MET A 163 -0.10 -0.58 -9.62
N LEU A 164 0.77 0.20 -10.28
CA LEU A 164 0.72 1.67 -10.24
C LEU A 164 -0.60 2.17 -10.81
N ARG A 165 -0.99 1.69 -12.01
CA ARG A 165 -2.25 2.09 -12.66
C ARG A 165 -3.44 1.84 -11.74
N LEU A 166 -3.57 0.62 -11.21
CA LEU A 166 -4.69 0.24 -10.36
C LEU A 166 -4.72 1.02 -9.05
N SER A 167 -3.56 1.30 -8.44
CA SER A 167 -3.49 2.10 -7.22
C SER A 167 -4.02 3.53 -7.41
N VAL A 168 -3.74 4.16 -8.55
CA VAL A 168 -4.23 5.50 -8.89
C VAL A 168 -5.74 5.47 -9.14
N GLU A 169 -6.24 4.46 -9.85
CA GLU A 169 -7.67 4.28 -10.10
C GLU A 169 -8.46 4.11 -8.80
N LEU A 170 -7.99 3.23 -7.91
CA LEU A 170 -8.60 2.99 -6.60
C LEU A 170 -8.57 4.23 -5.71
N TYR A 171 -7.49 5.01 -5.75
CA TYR A 171 -7.38 6.24 -4.96
C TYR A 171 -8.40 7.29 -5.40
N ARG A 172 -8.54 7.49 -6.72
CA ARG A 172 -9.52 8.41 -7.30
C ARG A 172 -10.94 7.98 -6.95
N PHE A 173 -11.25 6.70 -7.16
CA PHE A 173 -12.55 6.14 -6.80
C PHE A 173 -12.87 6.34 -5.32
N SER A 174 -11.91 6.05 -4.43
CA SER A 174 -12.08 6.23 -2.98
C SER A 174 -12.36 7.70 -2.63
N THR A 175 -11.64 8.63 -3.28
CA THR A 175 -11.83 10.08 -3.11
C THR A 175 -13.23 10.51 -3.54
N ASP A 176 -13.69 10.08 -4.72
CA ASP A 176 -15.02 10.40 -5.24
C ASP A 176 -16.14 9.89 -4.33
N VAL A 177 -16.00 8.67 -3.79
CA VAL A 177 -16.95 8.09 -2.84
C VAL A 177 -17.03 8.93 -1.57
N ILE A 178 -15.89 9.32 -1.01
CA ILE A 178 -15.83 10.14 0.21
C ILE A 178 -16.47 11.52 -0.01
N GLU A 179 -16.16 12.19 -1.12
CA GLU A 179 -16.75 13.48 -1.47
C GLU A 179 -18.26 13.38 -1.68
N GLY A 180 -18.73 12.33 -2.37
CA GLY A 180 -20.14 12.07 -2.60
C GLY A 180 -20.92 11.88 -1.30
N GLN A 181 -20.36 11.09 -0.36
CA GLN A 181 -20.94 10.90 0.97
C GLN A 181 -20.98 12.20 1.78
N GLN A 182 -19.97 13.05 1.66
CA GLN A 182 -19.92 14.36 2.32
C GLN A 182 -21.01 15.30 1.80
N LYS A 183 -21.15 15.41 0.47
CA LYS A 183 -22.19 16.23 -0.17
C LYS A 183 -23.58 15.80 0.31
N HIS A 184 -23.83 14.48 0.37
CA HIS A 184 -25.09 13.93 0.88
C HIS A 184 -25.33 14.24 2.36
N ARG A 185 -24.31 14.11 3.22
CA ARG A 185 -24.42 14.45 4.65
C ARG A 185 -24.70 15.93 4.87
N ASN A 186 -24.05 16.81 4.11
CA ASN A 186 -24.24 18.25 4.19
C ASN A 186 -25.65 18.65 3.73
N TRP A 187 -26.15 18.06 2.63
CA TRP A 187 -27.52 18.26 2.16
C TRP A 187 -28.57 17.81 3.20
N LYS A 188 -28.37 16.66 3.86
CA LYS A 188 -29.26 16.22 4.95
C LYS A 188 -29.26 17.20 6.12
N ARG A 189 -28.09 17.75 6.50
CA ARG A 189 -27.98 18.71 7.59
C ARG A 189 -28.66 20.04 7.26
N SER A 190 -28.52 20.55 6.04
CA SER A 190 -29.19 21.80 5.63
C SER A 190 -30.71 21.67 5.58
N ASN A 191 -31.23 20.46 5.35
CA ASN A 191 -32.67 20.23 5.15
C ASN A 191 -33.40 19.67 6.39
N ASN A 192 -32.68 19.31 7.45
CA ASN A 192 -33.25 18.87 8.74
C ASN A 192 -33.29 19.99 9.80
N VAL A 193 -33.04 21.25 9.41
CA VAL A 193 -33.28 22.41 10.27
C VAL A 193 -34.71 22.89 10.01
N GLY A 194 -35.68 22.23 10.62
CA GLY A 194 -37.11 22.53 10.57
C GLY A 194 -37.78 22.03 11.83
#